data_AF-A0A0U3IDG3-F1
#
_entry.id   AF-A0A0U3IDG3-F1
#
_cell.length_a   1.000
_cell.length_b   1.000
_cell.length_c   1.000
_cell.angle_alpha   90.00
_cell.angle_beta   90.00
_cell.angle_gamma   90.00
#
_symmetry.space_group_name_H-M   'P 1'
#
loop_
_entity.id
_entity.type
_entity.pdbx_description
1 polymer ?
#
loop_
_entity_poly.entity_id
_entity_poly.type
_entity_poly.pdbx_seq_one_letter_code
_entity_poly.pdbx_strand_id
1 'polypeptide(L)'
;MKRLFLLLLLLILLISIFYIPSYVKKRTANFAVNVYYPGELEYKGYEIEGDKIIFEFEVKEKSDEIIRNRAFQRIIKLFGKSPWDVPDVYVSINGEMLEAYFGVSDFVTMSYCASPYDMEELVEIYTPNGYQFKDIHLKNKSLVIALEKGNQTKPKIVKYESLAGIINDLRHNRIKVVYVSENKMWNGVIGDKGPKCPVFILPEIP
;
A
#
# COMPACT_ATOMS: atom_id res chain seq x y z
N MET A 1 -0.89 57.48 28.97
CA MET A 1 -1.69 56.30 28.59
C MET A 1 -1.61 55.94 27.10
N LYS A 2 -1.83 56.86 26.15
CA LYS A 2 -1.84 56.55 24.69
C LYS A 2 -0.55 55.93 24.13
N ARG A 3 0.64 56.38 24.59
CA ARG A 3 1.94 55.86 24.11
C ARG A 3 2.25 54.44 24.59
N LEU A 4 1.83 54.10 25.80
CA LEU A 4 2.02 52.76 26.37
C LEU A 4 1.15 51.71 25.66
N PHE A 5 -0.09 52.10 25.33
CA PHE A 5 -1.00 51.27 24.55
C PHE A 5 -0.48 50.99 23.14
N LEU A 6 0.07 52.01 22.46
CA LEU A 6 0.65 51.87 21.12
C LEU A 6 1.87 50.93 21.12
N LEU A 7 2.73 51.04 22.14
CA LEU A 7 3.89 50.17 22.34
C LEU A 7 3.47 48.71 22.60
N LEU A 8 2.42 48.50 23.40
CA LEU A 8 1.88 47.17 23.66
C LEU A 8 1.32 46.53 22.38
N LEU A 9 0.60 47.32 21.57
CA LEU A 9 0.02 46.87 20.31
C LEU A 9 1.10 46.52 19.28
N LEU A 10 2.17 47.31 19.21
CA LEU A 10 3.34 47.04 18.37
C LEU A 10 4.10 45.80 18.84
N LEU A 11 4.22 45.58 20.15
CA LEU A 11 4.85 44.39 20.72
C LEU A 11 4.02 43.13 20.42
N ILE A 12 2.69 43.20 20.54
CA ILE A 12 1.78 42.09 20.19
C ILE A 12 1.83 41.81 18.68
N LEU A 13 1.88 42.86 17.84
CA LEU A 13 2.04 42.71 16.39
C LEU A 13 3.38 42.06 16.04
N LEU A 14 4.49 42.50 16.65
CA LEU A 14 5.81 41.89 16.48
C LEU A 14 5.81 40.43 16.92
N ILE A 15 5.26 40.12 18.09
CA ILE A 15 5.11 38.73 18.56
C ILE A 15 4.27 37.93 17.56
N SER A 16 3.15 38.47 17.05
CA SER A 16 2.35 37.77 16.05
C SER A 16 3.10 37.54 14.73
N ILE A 17 3.86 38.51 14.23
CA ILE A 17 4.65 38.38 12.98
C ILE A 17 5.80 37.37 13.16
N PHE A 18 6.42 37.30 14.35
CA PHE A 18 7.48 36.34 14.66
C PHE A 18 6.97 34.94 15.08
N TYR A 19 5.72 34.81 15.53
CA TYR A 19 5.11 33.51 15.89
C TYR A 19 4.27 32.88 14.76
N ILE A 20 3.94 33.60 13.69
CA ILE A 20 3.22 33.04 12.54
C ILE A 20 4.05 32.05 11.67
N PRO A 21 5.40 32.04 11.60
CA PRO A 21 6.09 31.05 10.77
C PRO A 21 6.33 29.69 11.46
N SER A 22 6.02 29.52 12.76
CA SER A 22 6.38 28.30 13.50
C SER A 22 5.30 27.23 13.60
N TYR A 23 4.03 27.55 13.31
CA TYR A 23 2.95 26.55 13.27
C TYR A 23 2.77 25.84 11.93
N VAL A 24 3.46 26.31 10.89
CA VAL A 24 3.51 25.66 9.58
C VAL A 24 4.76 24.76 9.52
N LYS A 25 4.86 23.81 10.45
CA LYS A 25 5.96 22.84 10.45
C LYS A 25 5.75 21.92 9.24
N LYS A 26 6.49 22.14 8.15
CA LYS A 26 6.50 21.27 6.97
C LYS A 26 6.62 19.81 7.44
N ARG A 27 5.59 19.01 7.23
CA ARG A 27 5.62 17.59 7.58
C ARG A 27 6.34 16.87 6.47
N THR A 28 7.21 15.96 6.85
CA THR A 28 7.84 15.05 5.92
C THR A 28 7.31 13.67 6.22
N ALA A 29 6.74 13.01 5.23
CA ALA A 29 6.28 11.64 5.32
C ALA A 29 6.88 10.84 4.15
N ASN A 30 7.16 9.57 4.39
CA ASN A 30 7.47 8.65 3.32
C ASN A 30 6.17 8.06 2.81
N PHE A 31 6.07 7.91 1.50
CA PHE A 31 4.93 7.32 0.82
C PHE A 31 5.40 6.06 0.12
N ALA A 32 4.72 4.95 0.37
CA ALA A 32 4.93 3.71 -0.33
C ALA A 32 3.66 3.37 -1.12
N VAL A 33 3.72 3.36 -2.43
CA VAL A 33 2.56 3.03 -3.28
C VAL A 33 2.82 1.68 -3.94
N ASN A 34 1.92 0.72 -3.69
CA ASN A 34 1.92 -0.57 -4.35
C ASN A 34 0.81 -0.59 -5.41
N VAL A 35 1.18 -0.78 -6.67
CA VAL A 35 0.28 -0.81 -7.82
C VAL A 35 0.19 -2.24 -8.34
N TYR A 36 -0.99 -2.85 -8.26
CA TYR A 36 -1.27 -4.19 -8.79
C TYR A 36 -1.81 -4.03 -10.21
N TYR A 37 -1.06 -4.47 -11.22
CA TYR A 37 -1.38 -4.18 -12.61
C TYR A 37 -1.03 -5.37 -13.52
N PRO A 38 -1.78 -5.62 -14.63
CA PRO A 38 -1.44 -6.64 -15.62
C PRO A 38 -0.21 -6.22 -16.45
N GLY A 39 0.98 -6.49 -15.90
CA GLY A 39 2.25 -6.11 -16.49
C GLY A 39 3.18 -5.28 -15.59
N GLU A 40 4.37 -5.03 -16.11
CA GLU A 40 5.40 -4.23 -15.44
C GLU A 40 5.17 -2.74 -15.68
N LEU A 41 5.27 -1.96 -14.60
CA LEU A 41 5.19 -0.51 -14.62
C LEU A 41 6.53 0.10 -14.24
N GLU A 42 6.87 1.21 -14.89
CA GLU A 42 7.99 2.06 -14.53
C GLU A 42 7.48 3.31 -13.81
N TYR A 43 7.98 3.56 -12.60
CA TYR A 43 7.68 4.79 -11.86
C TYR A 43 8.40 5.99 -12.49
N LYS A 44 7.66 7.04 -12.81
CA LYS A 44 8.19 8.25 -13.46
C LYS A 44 8.37 9.44 -12.52
N GLY A 45 7.63 9.45 -11.42
CA GLY A 45 7.68 10.53 -10.45
C GLY A 45 6.34 10.76 -9.79
N TYR A 46 6.19 11.92 -9.18
CA TYR A 46 4.95 12.33 -8.57
C TYR A 46 4.72 13.81 -8.78
N GLU A 47 3.46 14.18 -8.84
CA GLU A 47 3.00 15.56 -8.83
C GLU A 47 2.07 15.79 -7.65
N ILE A 48 1.86 17.08 -7.34
CA ILE A 48 1.00 17.50 -6.26
C ILE A 48 0.06 18.56 -6.80
N GLU A 49 -1.23 18.24 -6.83
CA GLU A 49 -2.30 19.11 -7.29
C GLU A 49 -3.27 19.41 -6.14
N GLY A 50 -3.29 20.65 -5.66
CA GLY A 50 -4.11 21.02 -4.49
C GLY A 50 -3.71 20.20 -3.26
N ASP A 51 -4.60 19.36 -2.74
CA ASP A 51 -4.36 18.45 -1.61
C ASP A 51 -4.08 17.00 -2.02
N LYS A 52 -4.06 16.71 -3.33
CA LYS A 52 -3.83 15.37 -3.88
C LYS A 52 -2.35 15.14 -4.15
N ILE A 53 -1.94 13.87 -4.05
CA ILE A 53 -0.64 13.40 -4.55
C ILE A 53 -0.91 12.41 -5.67
N ILE A 54 -0.31 12.61 -6.84
CA ILE A 54 -0.48 11.74 -7.98
C ILE A 54 0.88 11.09 -8.25
N PHE A 55 0.95 9.76 -8.15
CA PHE A 55 2.14 8.99 -8.52
C PHE A 55 2.01 8.56 -9.97
N GLU A 56 3.00 8.89 -10.78
CA GLU A 56 3.01 8.61 -12.21
C GLU A 56 3.77 7.33 -12.51
N PHE A 57 3.13 6.47 -13.31
CA PHE A 57 3.70 5.25 -13.84
C PHE A 57 3.48 5.18 -15.35
N GLU A 58 4.42 4.55 -16.03
CA GLU A 58 4.29 4.20 -17.44
C GLU A 58 4.29 2.68 -17.59
N VAL A 59 3.49 2.15 -18.51
CA VAL A 59 3.50 0.73 -18.84
C VAL A 59 4.80 0.40 -19.57
N LYS A 60 5.65 -0.40 -18.93
CA LYS A 60 6.90 -0.88 -19.53
C LYS A 60 6.67 -2.14 -20.36
N GLU A 61 5.88 -3.06 -19.82
CA GLU A 61 5.55 -4.33 -20.48
C GLU A 61 4.14 -4.76 -20.06
N LYS A 62 3.28 -5.08 -21.03
CA LYS A 62 1.95 -5.64 -20.76
C LYS A 62 2.03 -7.16 -20.63
N SER A 63 1.29 -7.72 -19.68
CA SER A 63 1.11 -9.17 -19.57
C SER A 63 -0.25 -9.48 -18.94
N ASP A 64 -0.73 -10.72 -19.10
CA ASP A 64 -1.94 -11.17 -18.39
C ASP A 64 -1.68 -11.41 -16.90
N GLU A 65 -0.42 -11.43 -16.47
CA GLU A 65 -0.04 -11.63 -15.08
C GLU A 65 -0.11 -10.32 -14.30
N ILE A 66 -0.82 -10.35 -13.17
CA ILE A 66 -0.83 -9.22 -12.25
C ILE A 66 0.50 -9.16 -11.50
N ILE A 67 1.19 -8.03 -11.61
CA ILE A 67 2.47 -7.77 -10.96
C ILE A 67 2.26 -6.64 -9.94
N ARG A 68 2.88 -6.78 -8.77
CA ARG A 68 2.97 -5.70 -7.79
C ARG A 68 4.17 -4.81 -8.11
N ASN A 69 3.87 -3.61 -8.62
CA ASN A 69 4.82 -2.54 -8.87
C ASN A 69 4.88 -1.63 -7.64
N ARG A 70 6.06 -1.13 -7.26
CA ARG A 70 6.21 -0.34 -6.03
C ARG A 70 6.98 0.95 -6.29
N ALA A 71 6.42 2.06 -5.83
CA ALA A 71 7.14 3.32 -5.69
C ALA A 71 7.33 3.66 -4.21
N PHE A 72 8.47 4.26 -3.89
CA PHE A 72 8.75 4.80 -2.56
C PHE A 72 9.28 6.22 -2.71
N GLN A 73 8.62 7.17 -2.08
CA GLN A 73 8.96 8.58 -2.20
C GLN A 73 8.87 9.29 -0.86
N ARG A 74 9.90 10.07 -0.53
CA ARG A 74 9.85 11.02 0.57
C ARG A 74 9.24 12.31 0.06
N ILE A 75 8.11 12.74 0.64
CA ILE A 75 7.41 13.96 0.25
C ILE A 75 7.38 14.93 1.43
N ILE A 76 7.80 16.17 1.17
CA ILE A 76 7.85 17.26 2.15
C ILE A 76 6.71 18.22 1.82
N LYS A 77 5.57 18.05 2.48
CA LYS A 77 4.41 18.94 2.30
C LYS A 77 3.58 19.04 3.58
N LEU A 78 2.88 20.17 3.72
CA LEU A 78 1.82 20.34 4.70
C LEU A 78 0.61 19.53 4.23
N PHE A 79 0.46 18.31 4.73
CA PHE A 79 -0.78 17.56 4.55
C PHE A 79 -1.73 17.93 5.69
N GLY A 80 -2.86 18.52 5.30
CA GLY A 80 -3.97 18.82 6.19
C GLY A 80 -3.69 19.83 7.32
N LYS A 81 -4.70 20.01 8.16
CA LYS A 81 -4.65 20.84 9.38
C LYS A 81 -4.18 20.02 10.59
N SER A 82 -4.28 18.69 10.52
CA SER A 82 -3.99 17.74 11.59
C SER A 82 -2.82 16.81 11.23
N PRO A 83 -2.05 16.32 12.23
CA PRO A 83 -1.10 15.21 12.05
C PRO A 83 -1.67 13.94 11.43
N TRP A 84 -2.98 13.77 11.55
CA TRP A 84 -3.69 12.56 11.24
C TRP A 84 -4.41 12.63 9.89
N ASP A 85 -4.30 13.76 9.18
CA ASP A 85 -4.93 13.92 7.87
C ASP A 85 -4.18 13.05 6.86
N VAL A 86 -4.85 12.00 6.39
CA VAL A 86 -4.37 11.13 5.32
C VAL A 86 -4.64 11.84 4.00
N PRO A 87 -3.60 12.15 3.19
CA PRO A 87 -3.82 12.80 1.91
C PRO A 87 -4.48 11.86 0.92
N ASP A 88 -5.25 12.44 0.01
CA ASP A 88 -5.78 11.72 -1.14
C ASP A 88 -4.62 11.38 -2.08
N VAL A 89 -4.43 10.10 -2.35
CA VAL A 89 -3.38 9.61 -3.25
C VAL A 89 -4.02 8.96 -4.47
N TYR A 90 -3.47 9.27 -5.63
CA TYR A 90 -3.86 8.69 -6.90
C TYR A 90 -2.63 8.13 -7.62
N VAL A 91 -2.90 7.23 -8.55
CA VAL A 91 -1.89 6.66 -9.44
C VAL A 91 -2.34 6.94 -10.87
N SER A 92 -1.49 7.62 -11.65
CA SER A 92 -1.67 7.80 -13.08
C SER A 92 -0.86 6.74 -13.82
N ILE A 93 -1.50 5.95 -14.69
CA ILE A 93 -0.85 4.96 -15.55
C ILE A 93 -1.13 5.36 -16.99
N ASN A 94 -0.12 5.85 -17.72
CA ASN A 94 -0.29 6.37 -19.08
C ASN A 94 -1.43 7.41 -19.22
N GLY A 95 -1.69 8.21 -18.16
CA GLY A 95 -2.77 9.19 -18.12
C GLY A 95 -4.12 8.69 -17.59
N GLU A 96 -4.29 7.38 -17.37
CA GLU A 96 -5.46 6.83 -16.70
C GLU A 96 -5.31 6.91 -15.19
N MET A 97 -6.32 7.45 -14.51
CA MET A 97 -6.28 7.73 -13.07
C MET A 97 -6.93 6.61 -12.25
N LEU A 98 -6.20 6.10 -11.27
CA LEU A 98 -6.66 5.15 -10.26
C LEU A 98 -6.62 5.80 -8.88
N GLU A 99 -7.68 5.62 -8.10
CA GLU A 99 -7.66 5.96 -6.68
C GLU A 99 -6.73 5.00 -5.92
N ALA A 100 -5.85 5.54 -5.09
CA ALA A 100 -5.00 4.75 -4.22
C ALA A 100 -5.58 4.75 -2.81
N TYR A 101 -5.86 3.58 -2.29
CA TYR A 101 -6.42 3.43 -0.96
C TYR A 101 -5.33 3.33 0.09
N PHE A 102 -5.52 4.06 1.17
CA PHE A 102 -4.65 3.96 2.34
C PHE A 102 -4.74 2.54 2.92
N GLY A 103 -3.60 1.89 3.06
CA GLY A 103 -3.47 0.59 3.70
C GLY A 103 -3.09 0.74 5.16
N VAL A 104 -1.80 0.59 5.44
CA VAL A 104 -1.21 0.70 6.77
C VAL A 104 -0.17 1.80 6.81
N SER A 105 -0.07 2.49 7.93
CA SER A 105 1.04 3.40 8.22
C SER A 105 1.89 2.83 9.34
N ASP A 106 3.20 2.89 9.17
CA ASP A 106 4.10 2.93 10.32
C ASP A 106 4.32 4.41 10.71
N PHE A 107 5.10 4.68 11.77
CA PHE A 107 5.34 6.05 12.25
C PHE A 107 5.99 6.98 11.21
N VAL A 108 6.52 6.45 10.11
CA VAL A 108 7.37 7.16 9.15
C VAL A 108 6.83 7.06 7.72
N THR A 109 6.09 6.00 7.41
CA THR A 109 5.70 5.61 6.05
C THR A 109 4.20 5.36 5.97
N MET A 110 3.55 6.11 5.09
CA MET A 110 2.16 5.91 4.69
C MET A 110 2.13 4.97 3.48
N SER A 111 1.49 3.81 3.62
CA SER A 111 1.39 2.84 2.52
C SER A 111 0.03 2.92 1.84
N TYR A 112 0.04 2.90 0.51
CA TYR A 112 -1.14 2.92 -0.33
C TYR A 112 -1.14 1.74 -1.30
N CYS A 113 -2.33 1.33 -1.72
CA CYS A 113 -2.57 0.29 -2.70
C CYS A 113 -3.45 0.84 -3.82
N ALA A 114 -3.07 0.63 -5.08
CA ALA A 114 -3.86 0.99 -6.25
C ALA A 114 -3.94 -0.18 -7.24
N SER A 115 -5.07 -0.35 -7.92
CA SER A 115 -5.32 -1.46 -8.86
C SER A 115 -6.48 -1.08 -9.77
N PRO A 116 -6.47 -1.50 -11.05
CA PRO A 116 -7.65 -1.44 -11.91
C PRO A 116 -8.66 -2.56 -11.59
N TYR A 117 -8.29 -3.52 -10.73
CA TYR A 117 -9.15 -4.60 -10.23
C TYR A 117 -9.63 -4.35 -8.80
N ASP A 118 -10.70 -5.04 -8.40
CA ASP A 118 -11.12 -5.07 -7.01
C ASP A 118 -10.04 -5.72 -6.13
N MET A 119 -9.60 -4.98 -5.12
CA MET A 119 -8.57 -5.43 -4.17
C MET A 119 -9.05 -6.60 -3.31
N GLU A 120 -10.36 -6.75 -3.13
CA GLU A 120 -10.96 -7.89 -2.42
C GLU A 120 -10.96 -9.19 -3.25
N GLU A 121 -10.48 -9.14 -4.49
CA GLU A 121 -10.29 -10.32 -5.34
C GLU A 121 -8.82 -10.75 -5.46
N LEU A 122 -7.90 -9.95 -4.89
CA LEU A 122 -6.47 -10.16 -5.02
C LEU A 122 -5.85 -10.75 -3.74
N VAL A 123 -4.96 -11.72 -3.93
CA VAL A 123 -4.14 -12.29 -2.85
C VAL A 123 -2.68 -12.24 -3.26
N GLU A 124 -1.82 -11.76 -2.35
CA GLU A 124 -0.38 -11.89 -2.50
C GLU A 124 0.09 -13.20 -1.84
N ILE A 125 0.75 -14.07 -2.61
CA ILE A 125 1.29 -15.33 -2.10
C ILE A 125 2.81 -15.27 -2.14
N TYR A 126 3.42 -15.34 -0.98
CA TYR A 126 4.84 -15.53 -0.83
C TYR A 126 5.14 -17.03 -0.71
N THR A 127 6.23 -17.47 -1.32
CA THR A 127 6.65 -18.87 -1.29
C THR A 127 7.91 -19.04 -0.42
N PRO A 128 8.11 -20.23 0.17
CA PRO A 128 9.37 -20.54 0.84
C PRO A 128 10.56 -20.53 -0.15
N ASN A 129 11.76 -20.26 0.37
CA ASN A 129 13.00 -20.31 -0.42
C ASN A 129 13.17 -21.68 -1.10
N GLY A 130 13.56 -21.68 -2.38
CA GLY A 130 13.70 -22.90 -3.19
C GLY A 130 12.38 -23.49 -3.71
N TYR A 131 11.26 -22.77 -3.57
CA TYR A 131 9.97 -23.11 -4.15
C TYR A 131 9.35 -21.96 -4.96
N GLN A 132 8.52 -22.33 -5.92
CA GLN A 132 7.67 -21.43 -6.68
C GLN A 132 6.20 -21.85 -6.63
N PHE A 133 5.31 -20.89 -6.82
CA PHE A 133 3.88 -21.10 -6.85
C PHE A 133 3.50 -21.95 -8.08
N LYS A 134 2.66 -22.95 -7.87
CA LYS A 134 2.11 -23.78 -8.94
C LYS A 134 0.62 -23.57 -9.12
N ASP A 135 -0.14 -23.72 -8.04
CA ASP A 135 -1.61 -23.67 -8.06
C ASP A 135 -2.17 -23.36 -6.68
N ILE A 136 -3.46 -22.96 -6.63
CA ILE A 136 -4.20 -22.73 -5.40
C ILE A 136 -5.65 -23.17 -5.53
N HIS A 137 -6.14 -23.88 -4.51
CA HIS A 137 -7.52 -24.33 -4.45
C HIS A 137 -8.01 -24.48 -3.01
N LEU A 138 -9.33 -24.46 -2.83
CA LEU A 138 -9.97 -24.68 -1.53
C LEU A 138 -10.32 -26.16 -1.35
N LYS A 139 -9.91 -26.76 -0.23
CA LYS A 139 -10.25 -28.14 0.13
C LYS A 139 -10.55 -28.22 1.63
N ASN A 140 -11.74 -28.69 2.00
CA ASN A 140 -12.14 -28.90 3.39
C ASN A 140 -11.88 -27.68 4.31
N LYS A 141 -12.34 -26.48 3.90
CA LYS A 141 -12.09 -25.19 4.60
C LYS A 141 -10.59 -24.83 4.79
N SER A 142 -9.71 -25.45 4.01
CA SER A 142 -8.31 -25.09 3.94
C SER A 142 -7.98 -24.57 2.54
N LEU A 143 -7.29 -23.45 2.46
CA LEU A 143 -6.70 -22.94 1.24
C LEU A 143 -5.36 -23.65 1.03
N VAL A 144 -5.29 -24.49 0.00
CA VAL A 144 -4.13 -25.30 -0.32
C VAL A 144 -3.34 -24.60 -1.43
N ILE A 145 -2.10 -24.24 -1.12
CA ILE A 145 -1.17 -23.60 -2.05
C ILE A 145 -0.16 -24.67 -2.49
N ALA A 146 -0.28 -25.12 -3.73
CA ALA A 146 0.63 -26.09 -4.33
C ALA A 146 1.92 -25.40 -4.78
N LEU A 147 3.05 -26.04 -4.47
CA LEU A 147 4.39 -25.56 -4.76
C LEU A 147 5.18 -26.59 -5.56
N GLU A 148 6.09 -26.11 -6.38
CA GLU A 148 7.11 -26.92 -7.05
C GLU A 148 8.52 -26.35 -6.80
N LYS A 149 9.55 -27.15 -7.08
CA LYS A 149 10.94 -26.71 -6.93
C LYS A 149 11.22 -25.59 -7.94
N GLY A 150 11.75 -24.48 -7.45
CA GLY A 150 12.03 -23.30 -8.26
C GLY A 150 12.44 -22.13 -7.39
N ASN A 151 12.75 -20.99 -7.98
CA ASN A 151 13.05 -19.78 -7.21
C ASN A 151 12.10 -18.67 -7.64
N GLN A 152 11.18 -18.31 -6.76
CA GLN A 152 10.29 -17.17 -6.96
C GLN A 152 10.78 -16.00 -6.11
N THR A 153 11.19 -14.91 -6.76
CA THR A 153 11.75 -13.74 -6.08
C THR A 153 10.70 -12.70 -5.71
N LYS A 154 9.59 -12.64 -6.46
CA LYS A 154 8.45 -11.75 -6.23
C LYS A 154 7.27 -12.57 -5.69
N PRO A 155 6.36 -11.99 -4.88
CA PRO A 155 5.13 -12.67 -4.51
C PRO A 155 4.29 -12.94 -5.77
N LYS A 156 3.61 -14.09 -5.80
CA LYS A 156 2.63 -14.39 -6.84
C LYS A 156 1.35 -13.64 -6.49
N ILE A 157 0.86 -12.80 -7.40
CA ILE A 157 -0.45 -12.18 -7.25
C ILE A 157 -1.46 -13.05 -7.96
N VAL A 158 -2.48 -13.48 -7.23
CA VAL A 158 -3.55 -14.29 -7.78
C VAL A 158 -4.83 -13.48 -7.69
N LYS A 159 -5.46 -13.26 -8.84
CA LYS A 159 -6.86 -12.83 -8.93
C LYS A 159 -7.72 -14.08 -8.88
N TYR A 160 -8.60 -14.19 -7.90
CA TYR A 160 -9.35 -15.43 -7.71
C TYR A 160 -10.84 -15.18 -7.64
N GLU A 161 -11.49 -15.22 -8.80
CA GLU A 161 -12.91 -14.97 -8.96
C GLU A 161 -13.78 -16.01 -8.25
N SER A 162 -13.35 -17.28 -8.22
CA SER A 162 -14.06 -18.38 -7.52
C SER A 162 -13.87 -18.39 -6.00
N LEU A 163 -13.15 -17.40 -5.46
CA LEU A 163 -12.90 -17.19 -4.04
C LEU A 163 -13.43 -15.83 -3.57
N ALA A 164 -14.16 -15.11 -4.43
CA ALA A 164 -14.95 -13.96 -4.02
C ALA A 164 -15.82 -14.36 -2.81
N GLY A 165 -15.54 -13.75 -1.66
CA GLY A 165 -16.16 -14.09 -0.36
C GLY A 165 -15.26 -14.78 0.65
N ILE A 166 -14.14 -15.42 0.26
CA ILE A 166 -13.21 -16.00 1.24
C ILE A 166 -12.21 -15.00 1.79
N ILE A 167 -11.94 -13.88 1.10
CA ILE A 167 -10.93 -12.91 1.56
C ILE A 167 -11.30 -12.42 2.95
N ASN A 168 -12.59 -12.19 3.19
CA ASN A 168 -13.09 -11.86 4.52
C ASN A 168 -12.81 -12.99 5.53
N ASP A 169 -13.00 -14.25 5.15
CA ASP A 169 -12.69 -15.39 6.01
C ASP A 169 -11.19 -15.56 6.24
N LEU A 170 -10.33 -15.23 5.26
CA LEU A 170 -8.88 -15.18 5.42
C LEU A 170 -8.47 -14.08 6.39
N ARG A 171 -8.97 -12.84 6.22
CA ARG A 171 -8.71 -11.72 7.13
C ARG A 171 -9.06 -12.05 8.58
N HIS A 172 -10.13 -12.81 8.79
CA HIS A 172 -10.59 -13.24 10.12
C HIS A 172 -10.01 -14.59 10.58
N ASN A 173 -9.00 -15.13 9.89
CA ASN A 173 -8.36 -16.42 10.21
C ASN A 173 -9.34 -17.61 10.33
N ARG A 174 -10.43 -17.60 9.57
CA ARG A 174 -11.46 -18.67 9.55
C ARG A 174 -11.12 -19.80 8.57
N ILE A 175 -10.16 -19.57 7.69
CA ILE A 175 -9.65 -20.55 6.73
C ILE A 175 -8.19 -20.85 7.09
N LYS A 176 -7.87 -22.13 7.21
CA LYS A 176 -6.48 -22.55 7.38
C LYS A 176 -5.76 -22.45 6.03
N VAL A 177 -4.55 -21.90 6.01
CA VAL A 177 -3.71 -21.93 4.81
C VAL A 177 -2.62 -22.98 4.97
N VAL A 178 -2.41 -23.78 3.93
CA VAL A 178 -1.40 -24.84 3.91
C VAL A 178 -0.65 -24.80 2.59
N TYR A 179 0.67 -24.73 2.66
CA TYR A 179 1.57 -24.89 1.53
C TYR A 179 1.94 -26.36 1.40
N VAL A 180 1.87 -26.90 0.18
CA VAL A 180 2.16 -28.31 -0.10
C VAL A 180 3.11 -28.43 -1.28
N SER A 181 4.18 -29.19 -1.09
CA SER A 181 5.07 -29.70 -2.13
C SER A 181 5.06 -31.24 -2.06
N GLU A 182 5.65 -31.92 -3.04
CA GLU A 182 5.70 -33.40 -3.09
C GLU A 182 6.15 -34.04 -1.77
N ASN A 183 7.10 -33.42 -1.06
CA ASN A 183 7.73 -34.01 0.12
C ASN A 183 7.65 -33.14 1.38
N LYS A 184 6.96 -31.99 1.32
CA LYS A 184 6.96 -31.01 2.41
C LYS A 184 5.65 -30.28 2.52
N MET A 185 5.33 -29.87 3.75
CA MET A 185 4.16 -29.09 4.09
C MET A 185 4.55 -27.98 5.07
N TRP A 186 3.94 -26.81 4.90
CA TRP A 186 4.06 -25.68 5.82
C TRP A 186 2.67 -25.12 6.11
N ASN A 187 2.45 -24.58 7.29
CA ASN A 187 1.29 -23.72 7.51
C ASN A 187 1.51 -22.37 6.82
N GLY A 188 0.42 -21.67 6.52
CA GLY A 188 0.47 -20.28 6.09
C GLY A 188 0.00 -19.33 7.19
N VAL A 189 0.65 -18.16 7.25
CA VAL A 189 0.26 -17.01 8.06
C VAL A 189 -0.39 -15.99 7.14
N ILE A 190 -1.57 -15.52 7.54
CA ILE A 190 -2.31 -14.50 6.81
C ILE A 190 -1.98 -13.14 7.44
N GLY A 191 -1.60 -12.19 6.60
CA GLY A 191 -1.45 -10.80 6.96
C GLY A 191 -2.39 -9.91 6.18
N ASP A 192 -2.77 -8.81 6.80
CA ASP A 192 -3.65 -7.80 6.21
C ASP A 192 -2.92 -6.44 6.19
N LYS A 193 -2.96 -5.78 5.04
CA LYS A 193 -2.39 -4.43 4.86
C LYS A 193 -3.45 -3.34 5.03
N GLY A 194 -4.69 -3.71 5.33
CA GLY A 194 -5.83 -2.81 5.50
C GLY A 194 -7.01 -3.21 4.62
N PRO A 195 -8.21 -2.69 4.91
CA PRO A 195 -9.47 -3.14 4.33
C PRO A 195 -9.54 -3.03 2.79
N LYS A 196 -8.77 -2.12 2.19
CA LYS A 196 -8.73 -1.88 0.74
C LYS A 196 -7.37 -2.23 0.11
N CYS A 197 -6.62 -3.12 0.74
CA CYS A 197 -5.41 -3.71 0.17
C CYS A 197 -5.56 -5.24 0.09
N PRO A 198 -4.84 -5.89 -0.86
CA PRO A 198 -4.81 -7.34 -0.95
C PRO A 198 -4.29 -7.97 0.35
N VAL A 199 -4.92 -9.06 0.77
CA VAL A 199 -4.36 -9.90 1.83
C VAL A 199 -3.09 -10.56 1.32
N PHE A 200 -2.14 -10.80 2.22
CA PHE A 200 -0.92 -11.50 1.90
C PHE A 200 -0.77 -12.77 2.74
N ILE A 201 -0.22 -13.80 2.12
CA ILE A 201 -0.01 -15.10 2.74
C ILE A 201 1.49 -15.38 2.71
N LEU A 202 2.03 -15.70 3.89
CA LEU A 202 3.42 -16.07 4.11
C LEU A 202 3.49 -17.53 4.56
N PRO A 203 4.52 -18.30 4.17
CA PRO A 203 4.79 -19.57 4.80
C PRO A 203 5.23 -19.34 6.26
N GLU A 204 4.67 -20.11 7.19
CA GLU A 204 5.20 -20.21 8.55
C GLU A 204 6.54 -20.96 8.46
N ILE A 205 7.63 -20.22 8.65
CA ILE A 205 8.98 -20.80 8.69
C ILE A 205 9.20 -21.30 10.13
N PRO A 206 9.50 -22.60 10.32
CA PRO A 206 9.79 -23.16 11.64
C PRO A 206 11.10 -22.65 12.24
#